data_AF-A0A833G113-F1
#
_entry.id   AF-A0A833G113-F1
#
_cell.length_a   1.000
_cell.length_b   1.000
_cell.length_c   1.000
_cell.angle_alpha   90.00
_cell.angle_beta   90.00
_cell.angle_gamma   90.00
#
_symmetry.space_group_name_H-M   'P 1'
#
loop_
_entity.id
_entity.type
_entity.pdbx_description
1 polymer ?
#
loop_
_entity_poly.entity_id
_entity_poly.type
_entity_poly.pdbx_seq_one_letter_code
_entity_poly.pdbx_strand_id
1 'polypeptide(L)'
;MQRFLILAAGLLGAAGVALLAMAAHLGGDNLHTAAAFLLAHAPALLALGLAGGNGRSLGIAAALLVAGVALFAGDLVLRDVFGQRL
;
A
#
# COMPACT_ATOMS: atom_id res chain seq x y z
N MET A 1 11.23 -14.15 -2.59
CA MET A 1 10.48 -12.96 -3.05
C MET A 1 8.97 -13.21 -3.05
N GLN A 2 8.45 -14.27 -3.66
CA GLN A 2 7.01 -14.58 -3.75
C GLN A 2 6.25 -14.46 -2.41
N ARG A 3 6.68 -15.18 -1.36
CA ARG A 3 6.04 -15.12 -0.02
C ARG A 3 5.99 -13.70 0.55
N PHE A 4 7.04 -12.91 0.35
CA PHE A 4 7.09 -11.52 0.80
C PHE A 4 6.06 -10.66 0.04
N LEU A 5 5.91 -10.83 -1.28
CA LEU A 5 4.93 -10.10 -2.06
C LEU A 5 3.49 -10.43 -1.66
N ILE A 6 3.20 -11.70 -1.38
CA ILE A 6 1.88 -12.14 -0.90
C ILE A 6 1.58 -11.52 0.47
N LEU A 7 2.55 -11.54 1.39
CA LEU A 7 2.39 -10.90 2.71
C LEU A 7 2.20 -9.39 2.59
N ALA A 8 3.01 -8.72 1.77
CA ALA A 8 2.90 -7.29 1.51
C ALA A 8 1.52 -6.95 0.93
N ALA A 9 1.03 -7.72 -0.05
CA ALA A 9 -0.31 -7.56 -0.61
C ALA A 9 -1.41 -7.63 0.45
N GLY A 10 -1.35 -8.62 1.35
CA GLY A 10 -2.30 -8.75 2.45
C GLY A 10 -2.26 -7.55 3.41
N LEU A 11 -1.06 -7.08 3.75
CA LEU A 11 -0.88 -5.92 4.62
C LEU A 11 -1.39 -4.63 3.97
N LEU A 12 -1.10 -4.37 2.68
CA LEU A 12 -1.62 -3.21 1.97
C LEU A 12 -3.16 -3.27 1.87
N GLY A 13 -3.72 -4.45 1.61
CA GLY A 13 -5.17 -4.64 1.56
C GLY A 13 -5.84 -4.33 2.90
N ALA A 14 -5.33 -4.91 3.99
CA ALA A 14 -5.85 -4.67 5.33
C ALA A 14 -5.71 -3.19 5.74
N ALA A 15 -4.55 -2.57 5.49
CA ALA A 15 -4.32 -1.16 5.76
C ALA A 15 -5.25 -0.26 4.94
N GLY A 16 -5.45 -0.57 3.66
CA GLY A 16 -6.37 0.17 2.79
C GLY A 16 -7.82 0.14 3.30
N VAL A 17 -8.31 -1.03 3.73
CA VAL A 17 -9.65 -1.14 4.35
C VAL A 17 -9.72 -0.34 5.65
N ALA A 18 -8.69 -0.41 6.50
CA ALA A 18 -8.64 0.36 7.74
C ALA A 18 -8.67 1.87 7.46
N LEU A 19 -7.92 2.36 6.47
CA LEU A 19 -7.92 3.76 6.08
C LEU A 19 -9.25 4.21 5.46
N LEU A 20 -9.92 3.37 4.66
CA LEU A 20 -11.29 3.67 4.20
C LEU A 20 -12.25 3.82 5.38
N ALA A 21 -12.17 2.93 6.37
CA ALA A 21 -13.00 3.01 7.56
C ALA A 21 -12.70 4.30 8.34
N MET A 22 -11.42 4.65 8.51
CA MET A 22 -11.03 5.92 9.13
C MET A 22 -11.55 7.12 8.34
N ALA A 23 -11.39 7.16 7.02
CA ALA A 23 -11.89 8.24 6.17
C ALA A 23 -13.41 8.38 6.25
N ALA A 24 -14.15 7.25 6.37
CA ALA A 24 -15.60 7.26 6.51
C ALA A 24 -16.08 7.83 7.85
N HIS A 25 -15.31 7.68 8.93
CA HIS A 25 -15.68 8.16 10.27
C HIS A 25 -15.12 9.55 10.60
N LEU A 26 -13.89 9.84 10.19
CA LEU A 26 -13.15 11.05 10.54
C LEU A 26 -13.15 12.09 9.41
N GLY A 27 -13.49 11.70 8.19
CA GLY A 27 -13.19 12.48 6.98
C GLY A 27 -11.72 12.42 6.61
N GLY A 28 -11.32 13.13 5.54
CA GLY A 28 -9.93 13.24 5.12
C GLY A 28 -9.71 12.80 3.67
N ASP A 29 -9.49 13.78 2.78
CA ASP A 29 -9.25 13.54 1.35
C ASP A 29 -7.91 12.79 1.13
N ASN A 30 -6.91 13.04 1.98
CA ASN A 30 -5.64 12.33 1.90
C ASN A 30 -5.78 10.88 2.41
N LEU A 31 -6.60 10.62 3.43
CA LEU A 31 -6.92 9.26 3.88
C LEU A 31 -7.60 8.44 2.78
N HIS A 32 -8.58 9.03 2.07
CA HIS A 32 -9.24 8.35 0.96
C HIS A 32 -8.26 8.04 -0.18
N THR A 33 -7.39 8.99 -0.50
CA THR A 33 -6.34 8.82 -1.52
C THR A 33 -5.34 7.75 -1.10
N ALA A 34 -4.84 7.77 0.14
CA ALA A 34 -3.94 6.76 0.68
C ALA A 34 -4.56 5.36 0.61
N ALA A 35 -5.82 5.23 1.01
CA ALA A 35 -6.54 3.97 0.96
C ALA A 35 -6.69 3.43 -0.47
N ALA A 36 -7.05 4.29 -1.43
CA ALA A 36 -7.18 3.91 -2.83
C ALA A 36 -5.85 3.41 -3.40
N PHE A 37 -4.73 4.08 -3.10
CA PHE A 37 -3.41 3.63 -3.53
C PHE A 37 -3.02 2.29 -2.91
N LEU A 38 -3.22 2.08 -1.60
CA LEU A 38 -2.93 0.79 -0.95
C LEU A 38 -3.77 -0.35 -1.56
N LEU A 39 -5.07 -0.13 -1.74
CA LEU A 39 -5.99 -1.13 -2.31
C LEU A 39 -5.71 -1.43 -3.78
N ALA A 40 -5.29 -0.44 -4.57
CA ALA A 40 -4.94 -0.65 -5.97
C ALA A 40 -3.67 -1.52 -6.12
N HIS A 41 -2.70 -1.37 -5.22
CA HIS A 41 -1.42 -2.08 -5.31
C HIS A 41 -1.44 -3.46 -4.64
N ALA A 42 -2.33 -3.69 -3.67
CA ALA A 42 -2.52 -5.00 -3.03
C ALA A 42 -2.76 -6.15 -4.04
N PRO A 43 -3.76 -6.10 -4.95
CA PRO A 43 -4.00 -7.19 -5.90
C PRO A 43 -2.87 -7.31 -6.93
N ALA A 44 -2.21 -6.21 -7.31
CA ALA A 44 -1.07 -6.24 -8.21
C ALA A 44 0.11 -7.02 -7.60
N LEU A 45 0.44 -6.75 -6.33
CA LEU A 45 1.49 -7.48 -5.60
C LEU A 45 1.12 -8.94 -5.35
N LEU A 46 -0.15 -9.22 -5.06
CA LEU A 46 -0.65 -10.58 -4.90
C LEU A 46 -0.47 -11.37 -6.20
N ALA A 47 -0.90 -10.79 -7.33
CA ALA A 47 -0.75 -11.39 -8.64
C ALA A 47 0.73 -11.64 -8.99
N LEU A 48 1.62 -10.68 -8.72
CA LEU A 48 3.07 -10.85 -8.92
C LEU A 48 3.65 -11.96 -8.03
N GLY A 49 3.21 -12.05 -6.78
CA GLY A 49 3.62 -13.10 -5.85
C GLY A 49 3.18 -14.51 -6.27
N LEU A 50 1.97 -14.64 -6.80
CA LEU A 50 1.38 -15.90 -7.26
C LEU A 50 1.86 -16.33 -8.65
N ALA A 51 2.10 -15.38 -9.57
CA ALA A 51 2.58 -15.65 -10.93
C ALA A 51 4.01 -16.20 -10.98
N GLY A 52 4.72 -16.14 -9.85
CA GLY A 52 5.99 -16.84 -9.70
C GLY A 52 7.17 -16.22 -10.45
N GLY A 53 7.11 -14.93 -10.81
CA GLY A 53 8.16 -14.25 -11.57
C GLY A 53 9.51 -14.22 -10.85
N ASN A 54 10.51 -14.90 -11.41
CA ASN A 54 11.83 -15.10 -10.78
C ASN A 54 12.96 -14.17 -11.30
N GLY A 55 12.62 -13.00 -11.84
CA GLY A 55 13.61 -12.02 -12.31
C GLY A 55 14.12 -11.09 -11.19
N ARG A 56 15.45 -10.87 -11.11
CA ARG A 56 16.05 -9.92 -10.15
C ARG A 56 15.51 -8.49 -10.35
N SER A 57 15.32 -8.06 -11.60
CA SER A 57 14.73 -6.76 -11.94
C SER A 57 13.28 -6.65 -11.44
N LEU A 58 12.47 -7.69 -11.64
CA LEU A 58 11.08 -7.73 -11.18
C LEU A 58 11.01 -7.68 -9.64
N GLY A 59 11.90 -8.39 -8.95
CA GLY A 59 12.00 -8.32 -7.50
C GLY A 59 12.35 -6.92 -6.98
N ILE A 60 13.27 -6.22 -7.65
CA ILE A 60 13.62 -4.83 -7.30
C ILE A 60 12.44 -3.89 -7.58
N ALA A 61 11.78 -4.02 -8.74
CA ALA A 61 10.62 -3.19 -9.09
C ALA A 61 9.48 -3.38 -8.08
N ALA A 62 9.19 -4.62 -7.68
CA ALA A 62 8.17 -4.90 -6.68
C ALA A 62 8.55 -4.36 -5.29
N ALA A 63 9.82 -4.44 -4.89
CA ALA A 63 10.29 -3.85 -3.63
C ALA A 63 10.17 -2.32 -3.62
N LEU A 64 10.55 -1.66 -4.72
CA LEU A 64 10.39 -0.21 -4.89
C LEU A 64 8.91 0.19 -4.87
N LEU A 65 8.03 -0.62 -5.47
CA LEU A 65 6.60 -0.38 -5.47
C LEU A 65 6.00 -0.46 -4.06
N VAL A 66 6.37 -1.49 -3.29
CA VAL A 66 5.98 -1.63 -1.88
C VAL A 66 6.48 -0.45 -1.04
N ALA A 67 7.74 -0.06 -1.21
CA ALA A 67 8.32 1.07 -0.47
C ALA A 67 7.63 2.39 -0.85
N GLY A 68 7.45 2.65 -2.14
CA GLY A 68 6.82 3.88 -2.63
C GLY A 68 5.38 4.04 -2.15
N VAL A 69 4.56 2.98 -2.24
CA VAL A 69 3.16 3.06 -1.79
C VAL A 69 3.07 3.20 -0.27
N ALA A 70 3.96 2.54 0.49
CA ALA A 70 3.99 2.66 1.94
C ALA A 70 4.41 4.07 2.40
N LEU A 71 5.45 4.65 1.79
CA LEU A 71 5.91 6.00 2.10
C LEU A 71 4.88 7.05 1.71
N PHE A 72 4.29 6.93 0.51
CA PHE A 72 3.26 7.85 0.04
C PHE A 72 2.00 7.80 0.91
N ALA A 73 1.46 6.61 1.16
CA ALA A 73 0.28 6.44 2.00
C ALA A 73 0.56 6.89 3.44
N GLY A 74 1.73 6.58 3.99
CA GLY A 74 2.15 7.02 5.31
C GLY A 74 2.19 8.54 5.43
N ASP A 75 2.77 9.23 4.44
CA ASP A 75 2.83 10.70 4.43
C ASP A 75 1.43 11.33 4.37
N LEU A 76 0.54 10.80 3.53
CA LEU A 76 -0.84 11.24 3.45
C LEU A 76 -1.61 11.03 4.77
N VAL A 77 -1.40 9.89 5.43
CA VAL A 77 -1.98 9.62 6.75
C VAL A 77 -1.45 10.60 7.80
N LEU A 78 -0.15 10.89 7.79
CA LEU A 78 0.42 11.87 8.73
C LEU A 78 -0.16 13.27 8.55
N ARG A 79 -0.46 13.66 7.30
CA ARG A 79 -1.03 14.98 6.99
C ARG A 79 -2.44 15.12 7.54
N ASP A 80 -3.30 14.12 7.35
CA ASP A 80 -4.69 14.19 7.81
C ASP A 80 -4.82 13.93 9.32
N VAL A 81 -4.00 13.04 9.90
CA VAL A 81 -4.15 12.64 11.30
C VAL A 81 -3.37 13.55 12.25
N PHE A 82 -2.18 14.00 11.85
CA PHE A 82 -1.27 14.75 12.73
C PHE A 82 -0.95 16.16 12.23
N GLY A 83 -1.38 16.55 11.01
CA GLY A 83 -1.01 17.82 10.41
C GLY A 83 0.50 17.92 10.09
N GLN A 84 1.19 16.78 10.00
CA GLN A 84 2.63 16.70 9.74
C GLN A 84 2.91 15.95 8.43
N ARG A 85 4.15 16.04 7.93
CA ARG A 85 4.63 15.27 6.77
C ARG A 85 5.80 14.40 7.19
N LEU A 86 5.99 13.31 6.47
CA LEU A 86 7.12 12.38 6.65
C LEU A 86 8.46 13.01 6.25
#